data_AF-A0A9R1AGK8-F1
#
_entry.id   AF-A0A9R1AGK8-F1
#
_cell.length_a   1.000
_cell.length_b   1.000
_cell.length_c   1.000
_cell.angle_alpha   90.00
_cell.angle_beta   90.00
_cell.angle_gamma   90.00
#
_symmetry.space_group_name_H-M   'P 1'
#
loop_
_entity.id
_entity.type
_entity.pdbx_description
1 polymer ?
#
loop_
_entity_poly.entity_id
_entity_poly.type
_entity_poly.pdbx_seq_one_letter_code
_entity_poly.pdbx_strand_id
1 'polypeptide(L)'
;MLLNQVSGQSFVVLPGKAPRVFSRECSCWGSRKFMKTTAEVELLYLRKDCLLIECEVSVIKEELDILVPPSDLSDHLATLLEGKIGADVTFKVQGEVFAAHKNLLAMRSAVFNAEFYGPIGDKGVQDIIIDDMQPAVFKAFLHFIYTDSMPFMDDLDDDDKREMVKHLLVAADKYAMERMNRICEGMLCKSLDVETVATILALADQHNCRNLKDACIEFMLSSNRMDDVIASQGYAHLKRSRPVLIVDVFERTVKSRKI
;
A
#
# COMPACT_ATOMS: atom_id res chain seq x y z
N MET A 1 -30.50 -17.02 25.05
CA MET A 1 -31.06 -15.85 25.74
C MET A 1 -32.48 -15.63 25.25
N LEU A 2 -33.34 -15.01 26.08
CA LEU A 2 -34.68 -14.60 25.69
C LEU A 2 -34.75 -13.09 25.61
N LEU A 3 -35.35 -12.56 24.56
CA LEU A 3 -35.52 -11.12 24.40
C LEU A 3 -36.89 -10.70 24.92
N ASN A 4 -36.91 -9.81 25.91
CA ASN A 4 -38.14 -9.11 26.26
C ASN A 4 -38.48 -8.16 25.12
N GLN A 5 -39.54 -8.47 24.39
CA GLN A 5 -39.91 -7.73 23.19
C GLN A 5 -40.49 -6.33 23.49
N VAL A 6 -40.77 -6.01 24.77
CA VAL A 6 -41.25 -4.70 25.24
C VAL A 6 -40.08 -3.77 25.55
N SER A 7 -39.13 -4.24 26.36
CA SER A 7 -38.02 -3.44 26.87
C SER A 7 -36.74 -3.58 26.05
N GLY A 8 -36.68 -4.54 25.12
CA GLY A 8 -35.48 -4.88 24.35
C GLY A 8 -34.37 -5.53 25.20
N GLN A 9 -34.62 -5.83 26.48
CA GLN A 9 -33.64 -6.44 27.36
C GLN A 9 -33.56 -7.96 27.16
N SER A 10 -32.35 -8.48 27.07
CA SER A 10 -32.08 -9.91 26.95
C SER A 10 -31.87 -10.55 28.33
N PHE A 11 -32.55 -11.66 28.58
CA PHE A 11 -32.39 -12.48 29.79
C PHE A 11 -31.64 -13.77 29.48
N VAL A 12 -30.57 -14.05 30.24
CA VAL A 12 -29.77 -15.28 30.09
C VAL A 12 -30.45 -16.42 30.83
N VAL A 13 -31.16 -17.28 30.09
CA VAL A 13 -31.87 -18.45 30.63
C VAL A 13 -30.93 -19.61 30.97
N LEU A 14 -29.81 -19.74 30.25
CA LEU A 14 -28.80 -20.76 30.47
C LEU A 14 -27.42 -20.09 30.49
N PRO A 15 -26.68 -20.15 31.61
CA PRO A 15 -25.31 -19.65 31.64
C PRO A 15 -24.39 -20.54 30.79
N GLY A 16 -23.30 -19.96 30.29
CA GLY A 16 -22.30 -20.66 29.48
C GLY A 16 -21.82 -21.94 30.17
N LYS A 17 -21.94 -23.08 29.49
CA LYS A 17 -21.38 -24.36 29.93
C LYS A 17 -19.99 -24.54 29.31
N ALA A 18 -19.19 -25.44 29.89
CA ALA A 18 -17.95 -25.88 29.27
C ALA A 18 -18.18 -26.29 27.79
N PRO A 19 -17.21 -26.03 26.89
CA PRO A 19 -17.35 -26.30 25.47
C PRO A 19 -17.68 -27.77 25.22
N ARG A 20 -18.52 -28.02 24.22
CA ARG A 20 -18.96 -29.37 23.85
C ARG A 20 -18.60 -29.66 22.41
N VAL A 21 -18.18 -30.89 22.17
CA VAL A 21 -17.86 -31.39 20.84
C VAL A 21 -19.16 -31.82 20.16
N PHE A 22 -19.44 -31.28 18.98
CA PHE A 22 -20.47 -31.80 18.09
C PHE A 22 -19.87 -32.94 17.27
N SER A 23 -20.53 -34.10 17.26
CA SER A 23 -20.10 -35.27 16.49
C SER A 23 -21.28 -35.88 15.73
N ARG A 24 -21.02 -36.85 14.86
CA ARG A 24 -22.10 -37.62 14.20
C ARG A 24 -22.99 -38.36 15.20
N GLU A 25 -22.43 -38.75 16.35
CA GLU A 25 -23.13 -39.48 17.41
C GLU A 25 -23.90 -38.52 18.34
N CYS A 26 -23.41 -37.29 18.50
CA CYS A 26 -24.01 -36.23 19.30
C CYS A 26 -24.12 -34.95 18.48
N SER A 27 -25.10 -34.92 17.57
CA SER A 27 -25.28 -33.82 16.60
C SER A 27 -26.03 -32.62 17.16
N CYS A 28 -26.57 -32.69 18.39
CA CYS A 28 -27.27 -31.59 19.03
C CYS A 28 -26.95 -31.48 20.52
N TRP A 29 -26.86 -30.24 20.99
CA TRP A 29 -26.69 -29.89 22.40
C TRP A 29 -27.71 -28.83 22.79
N GLY A 30 -28.25 -28.95 24.01
CA GLY A 30 -29.25 -28.01 24.51
C GLY A 30 -29.68 -28.34 25.94
N SER A 31 -30.75 -27.68 26.40
CA SER A 31 -31.39 -28.00 27.68
C SER A 31 -32.80 -28.54 27.43
N ARG A 32 -33.10 -29.72 27.99
CA ARG A 32 -34.46 -30.30 27.96
C ARG A 32 -35.47 -29.52 28.81
N LYS A 33 -34.96 -28.68 29.73
CA LYS A 33 -35.76 -27.78 30.58
C LYS A 33 -35.24 -26.38 30.36
N PHE A 34 -35.62 -25.78 29.23
CA PHE A 34 -35.18 -24.44 28.86
C PHE A 34 -35.88 -23.39 29.73
N MET A 35 -37.22 -23.38 29.74
CA MET A 35 -38.01 -22.48 30.59
C MET A 35 -39.33 -23.14 30.99
N LYS A 36 -39.86 -22.80 32.17
CA LYS A 36 -41.22 -23.20 32.56
C LYS A 36 -42.23 -22.24 31.93
N THR A 37 -43.31 -22.79 31.41
CA THR A 37 -44.43 -22.00 30.87
C THR A 37 -45.31 -21.52 32.03
N THR A 38 -45.28 -20.22 32.30
CA THR A 38 -46.17 -19.56 33.27
C THR A 38 -46.82 -18.33 32.62
N ALA A 39 -47.99 -17.90 33.10
CA ALA A 39 -48.73 -16.78 32.52
C ALA A 39 -47.89 -15.47 32.44
N GLU A 40 -47.00 -15.26 33.41
CA GLU A 40 -46.09 -14.10 33.43
C GLU A 40 -45.04 -14.17 32.31
N VAL A 41 -44.51 -15.36 32.02
CA VAL A 41 -43.52 -15.58 30.94
C VAL A 41 -44.16 -15.40 29.57
N GLU A 42 -45.39 -15.91 29.42
CA GLU A 42 -46.16 -15.73 28.18
C GLU A 42 -46.42 -14.24 27.90
N LEU A 43 -46.85 -13.46 28.90
CA LEU A 43 -47.10 -12.02 28.75
C LEU A 43 -45.84 -11.20 28.41
N LEU A 44 -44.68 -11.59 28.92
CA LEU A 44 -43.43 -10.82 28.77
C LEU A 44 -42.66 -11.16 27.49
N TYR A 45 -42.70 -12.42 27.03
CA TYR A 45 -41.83 -12.92 25.97
C TYR A 45 -42.57 -13.37 24.70
N LEU A 46 -43.87 -13.69 24.80
CA LEU A 46 -44.72 -13.96 23.62
C LEU A 46 -45.42 -12.68 23.19
N ARG A 47 -45.22 -12.27 21.95
CA ARG A 47 -46.02 -11.22 21.32
C ARG A 47 -46.55 -11.70 19.99
N LYS A 48 -47.84 -11.50 19.75
CA LYS A 48 -48.52 -11.97 18.54
C LYS A 48 -48.22 -13.45 18.25
N ASP A 49 -48.24 -14.28 19.30
CA ASP A 49 -47.94 -15.72 19.22
C ASP A 49 -46.52 -16.07 18.72
N CYS A 50 -45.56 -15.15 18.88
CA CYS A 50 -44.17 -15.32 18.47
C CYS A 50 -43.21 -15.21 19.65
N LEU A 51 -42.29 -16.18 19.77
CA LEU A 51 -41.18 -16.21 20.73
C LEU A 51 -39.86 -15.95 20.00
N LEU A 52 -39.08 -14.97 20.47
CA LEU A 52 -37.73 -14.73 19.97
C LEU A 52 -36.70 -15.36 20.91
N ILE A 53 -35.92 -16.30 20.37
CA ILE A 53 -34.81 -16.95 21.06
C ILE A 53 -33.51 -16.52 20.39
N GLU A 54 -32.61 -15.95 21.18
CA GLU A 54 -31.28 -15.57 20.72
C GLU A 54 -30.26 -16.60 21.21
N CYS A 55 -29.38 -17.06 20.32
CA CYS A 55 -28.36 -18.05 20.64
C CYS A 55 -26.98 -17.51 20.27
N GLU A 56 -26.11 -17.37 21.25
CA GLU A 56 -24.71 -17.06 21.03
C GLU A 56 -23.90 -18.36 21.04
N VAL A 57 -23.12 -18.59 19.99
CA VAL A 57 -22.32 -19.80 19.82
C VAL A 57 -20.87 -19.39 19.60
N SER A 58 -19.99 -19.82 20.48
CA SER A 58 -18.54 -19.67 20.34
C SER A 58 -17.93 -20.99 19.88
N VAL A 59 -17.29 -21.00 18.71
CA VAL A 59 -16.60 -22.18 18.18
C VAL A 59 -15.12 -22.08 18.56
N ILE A 60 -14.63 -23.05 19.33
CA ILE A 60 -13.21 -23.15 19.69
C ILE A 60 -12.57 -24.11 18.69
N LYS A 61 -11.52 -23.65 18.00
CA LYS A 61 -10.70 -24.47 17.12
C LYS A 61 -9.33 -24.60 17.78
N GLU A 62 -8.90 -25.82 18.08
CA GLU A 62 -7.51 -26.08 18.44
C GLU A 62 -6.69 -26.09 17.15
N GLU A 63 -5.98 -24.99 16.88
CA GLU A 63 -4.98 -24.92 15.81
C GLU A 63 -3.62 -25.27 16.42
N LEU A 64 -3.01 -26.37 15.95
CA LEU A 64 -1.61 -26.65 16.22
C LEU A 64 -0.77 -25.67 15.37
N ASP A 65 -0.53 -24.48 15.90
CA ASP A 65 0.28 -23.48 15.22
C ASP A 65 1.76 -23.88 15.28
N ILE A 66 2.23 -24.51 14.19
CA ILE A 66 3.65 -24.62 13.91
C ILE A 66 4.13 -23.21 13.57
N LEU A 67 4.98 -22.62 14.43
CA LEU A 67 5.61 -21.33 14.17
C LEU A 67 6.57 -21.47 12.99
N VAL A 68 6.16 -20.99 11.82
CA VAL A 68 7.02 -20.85 10.64
C VAL A 68 7.76 -19.51 10.76
N PRO A 69 9.11 -19.50 10.77
CA PRO A 69 9.85 -18.23 10.78
C PRO A 69 9.55 -17.44 9.50
N PRO A 70 9.60 -16.09 9.56
CA PRO A 70 9.43 -15.25 8.38
C PRO A 70 10.52 -15.54 7.34
N SER A 71 10.25 -15.23 6.08
CA SER A 71 11.26 -15.37 5.01
C SER A 71 12.43 -14.41 5.25
N ASP A 72 13.65 -14.94 5.11
CA ASP A 72 14.93 -14.22 5.24
C ASP A 72 15.60 -13.96 3.88
N LEU A 73 14.93 -14.30 2.77
CA LEU A 73 15.49 -14.20 1.41
C LEU A 73 15.89 -12.76 1.05
N SER A 74 15.06 -11.79 1.42
CA SER A 74 15.32 -10.37 1.20
C SER A 74 16.61 -9.93 1.91
N ASP A 75 16.79 -10.36 3.16
CA ASP A 75 17.96 -9.99 3.97
C ASP A 75 19.23 -10.65 3.43
N HIS A 76 19.13 -11.90 2.97
CA HIS A 76 20.23 -12.58 2.27
C HIS A 76 20.64 -11.86 0.97
N LEU A 77 19.68 -11.36 0.19
CA LEU A 77 19.96 -10.58 -1.02
C LEU A 77 20.54 -9.20 -0.68
N ALA A 78 20.07 -8.53 0.38
CA ALA A 78 20.68 -7.30 0.87
C ALA A 78 22.15 -7.52 1.26
N THR A 79 22.43 -8.60 2.00
CA THR A 79 23.79 -9.00 2.39
C THR A 79 24.67 -9.28 1.17
N LEU A 80 24.10 -9.88 0.11
CA LEU A 80 24.81 -10.13 -1.15
C LEU A 80 25.21 -8.81 -1.84
N LEU A 81 24.32 -7.80 -1.87
CA LEU A 81 24.61 -6.48 -2.42
C LEU A 81 25.76 -5.80 -1.65
N GLU A 82 25.71 -5.83 -0.32
CA GLU A 82 26.73 -5.22 0.53
C GLU A 82 28.08 -5.92 0.45
N GLY A 83 28.07 -7.26 0.43
CA GLY A 83 29.27 -8.08 0.36
C GLY A 83 29.96 -8.03 -1.01
N LYS A 84 29.24 -7.65 -2.08
CA LYS A 84 29.74 -7.54 -3.47
C LYS A 84 30.34 -8.86 -4.00
N ILE A 85 30.04 -9.99 -3.36
CA ILE A 85 30.59 -11.29 -3.71
C ILE A 85 29.95 -11.74 -5.03
N GLY A 86 30.77 -11.92 -6.06
CA GLY A 86 30.30 -12.33 -7.38
C GLY A 86 29.75 -11.21 -8.25
N ALA A 87 29.92 -9.94 -7.85
CA ALA A 87 29.52 -8.79 -8.66
C ALA A 87 30.23 -8.78 -10.02
N ASP A 88 29.47 -8.63 -11.09
CA ASP A 88 29.90 -8.74 -12.49
C ASP A 88 29.60 -7.46 -13.31
N VAL A 89 29.15 -6.41 -12.63
CA VAL A 89 28.97 -5.05 -13.17
C VAL A 89 29.25 -4.00 -12.11
N THR A 90 29.77 -2.85 -12.54
CA THR A 90 29.94 -1.65 -11.74
C THR A 90 29.22 -0.46 -12.36
N PHE A 91 28.69 0.41 -11.51
CA PHE A 91 28.07 1.67 -11.89
C PHE A 91 28.85 2.83 -11.30
N LYS A 92 29.18 3.81 -12.14
CA LYS A 92 29.81 5.08 -11.76
C LYS A 92 28.72 6.14 -11.72
N VAL A 93 28.39 6.63 -10.52
CA VAL A 93 27.31 7.58 -10.27
C VAL A 93 27.90 8.80 -9.60
N GLN A 94 28.06 9.90 -10.34
CA GLN A 94 28.62 11.17 -9.85
C GLN A 94 29.93 11.02 -9.04
N GLY A 95 30.79 10.08 -9.44
CA GLY A 95 32.09 9.81 -8.78
C GLY A 95 32.07 8.67 -7.75
N GLU A 96 30.90 8.19 -7.35
CA GLU A 96 30.76 6.99 -6.51
C GLU A 96 30.67 5.71 -7.35
N VAL A 97 31.16 4.59 -6.82
CA VAL A 97 31.20 3.29 -7.52
C VAL A 97 30.36 2.26 -6.79
N PHE A 98 29.39 1.68 -7.50
CA PHE A 98 28.48 0.66 -7.00
C PHE A 98 28.68 -0.65 -7.76
N ALA A 99 29.03 -1.72 -7.05
CA ALA A 99 29.13 -3.05 -7.64
C ALA A 99 27.78 -3.78 -7.50
N ALA A 100 27.36 -4.51 -8.53
CA ALA A 100 26.08 -5.21 -8.56
C ALA A 100 26.14 -6.49 -9.43
N HIS A 101 25.00 -7.17 -9.57
CA HIS A 101 24.88 -8.43 -10.32
C HIS A 101 23.94 -8.27 -11.52
N LYS A 102 24.45 -8.47 -12.74
CA LYS A 102 23.70 -8.33 -14.00
C LYS A 102 22.45 -9.19 -14.02
N ASN A 103 22.55 -10.44 -13.56
CA ASN A 103 21.43 -11.38 -13.55
C ASN A 103 20.26 -10.88 -12.69
N LEU A 104 20.54 -10.33 -11.51
CA LEU A 104 19.53 -9.84 -10.59
C LEU A 104 18.90 -8.55 -11.11
N LEU A 105 19.72 -7.64 -11.64
CA LEU A 105 19.24 -6.41 -12.29
C LEU A 105 18.32 -6.72 -13.47
N ALA A 106 18.74 -7.64 -14.35
CA ALA A 106 17.97 -8.06 -15.52
C ALA A 106 16.67 -8.79 -15.15
N MET A 107 16.69 -9.63 -14.11
CA MET A 107 15.47 -10.30 -13.63
C MET A 107 14.41 -9.29 -13.17
N ARG A 108 14.84 -8.15 -12.63
CA ARG A 108 13.97 -7.18 -11.97
C ARG A 108 13.55 -6.02 -12.89
N SER A 109 14.38 -5.67 -13.87
CA SER A 109 14.15 -4.58 -14.81
C SER A 109 14.29 -5.05 -16.26
N ALA A 110 13.23 -4.86 -17.05
CA ALA A 110 13.27 -5.13 -18.48
C ALA A 110 14.32 -4.28 -19.22
N VAL A 111 14.59 -3.07 -18.72
CA VAL A 111 15.60 -2.16 -19.27
C VAL A 111 17.00 -2.74 -19.05
N PHE A 112 17.32 -3.16 -17.82
CA PHE A 112 18.60 -3.83 -17.57
C PHE A 112 18.72 -5.17 -18.30
N ASN A 113 17.63 -5.92 -18.44
CA ASN A 113 17.64 -7.16 -19.21
C ASN A 113 18.02 -6.90 -20.68
N ALA A 114 17.43 -5.87 -21.29
CA ALA A 114 17.78 -5.47 -22.64
C ALA A 114 19.22 -4.93 -22.75
N GLU A 115 19.66 -4.14 -21.77
CA GLU A 115 21.02 -3.58 -21.72
C GLU A 115 22.09 -4.68 -21.64
N PHE A 116 21.89 -5.69 -20.81
CA PHE A 116 22.89 -6.74 -20.57
C PHE A 116 22.79 -7.94 -21.52
N TYR A 117 21.57 -8.32 -21.90
CA TYR A 117 21.30 -9.57 -22.60
C TYR A 117 20.52 -9.37 -23.91
N GLY A 118 20.16 -8.13 -24.26
CA GLY A 118 19.49 -7.82 -25.52
C GLY A 118 20.39 -7.98 -26.75
N PRO A 119 19.81 -7.92 -27.96
CA PRO A 119 20.56 -8.15 -29.21
C PRO A 119 21.67 -7.12 -29.47
N ILE A 120 21.53 -5.92 -28.91
CA ILE A 120 22.45 -4.78 -29.04
C ILE A 120 23.24 -4.58 -27.72
N GLY A 121 22.92 -5.34 -26.67
CA GLY A 121 23.54 -5.22 -25.37
C GLY A 121 25.03 -5.58 -25.41
N ASP A 122 25.86 -4.73 -24.81
CA ASP A 122 27.30 -4.97 -24.78
C ASP A 122 27.64 -5.97 -23.67
N LYS A 123 27.76 -7.23 -24.07
CA LYS A 123 28.08 -8.36 -23.17
C LYS A 123 29.42 -8.15 -22.43
N GLY A 124 30.32 -7.31 -22.96
CA GLY A 124 31.64 -7.03 -22.40
C GLY A 124 31.70 -5.83 -21.47
N VAL A 125 30.67 -4.96 -21.43
CA VAL A 125 30.69 -3.77 -20.56
C VAL A 125 30.57 -4.17 -19.11
N GLN A 126 31.60 -3.81 -18.34
CA GLN A 126 31.67 -4.00 -16.90
C GLN A 126 31.40 -2.70 -16.14
N ASP A 127 31.52 -1.54 -16.78
CA ASP A 127 31.37 -0.23 -16.15
C ASP A 127 30.27 0.57 -16.86
N ILE A 128 29.20 0.91 -16.14
CA ILE A 128 28.11 1.76 -16.63
C ILE A 128 28.17 3.12 -15.94
N ILE A 129 28.00 4.20 -16.70
CA ILE A 129 27.96 5.57 -16.16
C ILE A 129 26.49 5.99 -16.00
N ILE A 130 26.13 6.49 -14.81
CA ILE A 130 24.81 7.05 -14.51
C ILE A 130 25.01 8.52 -14.10
N ASP A 131 24.68 9.43 -15.01
CA ASP A 131 24.84 10.88 -14.78
C ASP A 131 23.56 11.56 -14.27
N ASP A 132 22.40 10.95 -14.50
CA ASP A 132 21.08 11.51 -14.23
C ASP A 132 20.46 11.06 -12.91
N MET A 133 21.27 10.52 -11.99
CA MET A 133 20.82 10.08 -10.68
C MET A 133 21.83 10.45 -9.60
N GLN A 134 21.32 10.89 -8.45
CA GLN A 134 22.16 11.14 -7.26
C GLN A 134 22.60 9.81 -6.64
N PRO A 135 23.81 9.70 -6.07
CA PRO A 135 24.31 8.47 -5.47
C PRO A 135 23.38 7.87 -4.41
N ALA A 136 22.79 8.71 -3.54
CA ALA A 136 21.84 8.28 -2.52
C ALA A 136 20.57 7.63 -3.12
N VAL A 137 20.04 8.22 -4.19
CA VAL A 137 18.88 7.69 -4.94
C VAL A 137 19.25 6.36 -5.60
N PHE A 138 20.43 6.29 -6.23
CA PHE A 138 20.88 5.05 -6.89
C PHE A 138 21.11 3.91 -5.89
N LYS A 139 21.65 4.22 -4.70
CA LYS A 139 21.78 3.25 -3.60
C LYS A 139 20.42 2.73 -3.15
N ALA A 140 19.44 3.62 -2.96
CA ALA A 140 18.07 3.26 -2.61
C ALA A 140 17.37 2.42 -3.71
N PHE A 141 17.62 2.76 -4.97
CA PHE A 141 17.13 2.03 -6.12
C PHE A 141 17.71 0.61 -6.21
N LEU A 142 19.03 0.46 -6.04
CA LEU A 142 19.67 -0.86 -5.95
C LEU A 142 19.13 -1.68 -4.77
N HIS A 143 18.96 -1.06 -3.60
CA HIS A 143 18.36 -1.75 -2.45
C HIS A 143 17.00 -2.35 -2.83
N PHE A 144 16.10 -1.55 -3.43
CA PHE A 144 14.79 -2.04 -3.86
C PHE A 144 14.87 -3.18 -4.88
N ILE A 145 15.81 -3.14 -5.82
CA ILE A 145 16.00 -4.22 -6.79
C ILE A 145 16.27 -5.55 -6.09
N TYR A 146 17.11 -5.54 -5.05
CA TYR A 146 17.53 -6.73 -4.33
C TYR A 146 16.50 -7.21 -3.30
N THR A 147 15.82 -6.29 -2.62
CA THR A 147 14.97 -6.62 -1.45
C THR A 147 13.46 -6.51 -1.73
N ASP A 148 13.07 -5.95 -2.87
CA ASP A 148 11.68 -5.59 -3.19
C ASP A 148 11.03 -4.69 -2.12
N SER A 149 11.85 -3.94 -1.38
CA SER A 149 11.43 -3.09 -0.28
C SER A 149 12.07 -1.70 -0.40
N MET A 150 11.31 -0.66 -0.02
CA MET A 150 11.89 0.68 0.06
C MET A 150 12.89 0.71 1.22
N PRO A 151 14.04 1.38 1.07
CA PRO A 151 14.99 1.51 2.17
C PRO A 151 14.34 2.29 3.32
N PHE A 152 14.82 2.04 4.54
CA PHE A 152 14.51 2.90 5.67
C PHE A 152 15.03 4.31 5.38
N MET A 153 14.18 5.31 5.64
CA MET A 153 14.50 6.72 5.42
C MET A 153 14.32 7.53 6.70
N ASP A 154 14.35 6.88 7.88
CA ASP A 154 14.00 7.50 9.17
C ASP A 154 14.95 8.62 9.58
N ASP A 155 16.16 8.64 9.00
CA ASP A 155 17.19 9.65 9.16
C ASP A 155 16.93 10.94 8.36
N LEU A 156 16.01 10.91 7.41
CA LEU A 156 15.61 12.07 6.59
C LEU A 156 14.42 12.80 7.21
N ASP A 157 14.35 14.11 7.02
CA ASP A 157 13.13 14.87 7.31
C ASP A 157 12.03 14.59 6.26
N ASP A 158 10.81 15.08 6.50
CA ASP A 158 9.66 14.78 5.64
C ASP A 158 9.80 15.34 4.22
N ASP A 159 10.53 16.43 4.04
CA ASP A 159 10.75 17.05 2.72
C ASP A 159 11.83 16.30 1.94
N ASP A 160 12.93 15.93 2.59
CA ASP A 160 13.99 15.10 2.01
C ASP A 160 13.47 13.69 1.66
N LYS A 161 12.65 13.08 2.53
CA LYS A 161 11.95 11.81 2.22
C LYS A 161 11.13 11.92 0.95
N ARG A 162 10.37 13.00 0.84
CA ARG A 162 9.49 13.21 -0.31
C ARG A 162 10.30 13.41 -1.58
N GLU A 163 11.39 14.18 -1.53
CA GLU A 163 12.25 14.40 -2.69
C GLU A 163 12.95 13.10 -3.12
N MET A 164 13.42 12.30 -2.16
CA MET A 164 13.93 10.95 -2.41
C MET A 164 12.87 10.08 -3.12
N VAL A 165 11.62 10.06 -2.64
CA VAL A 165 10.54 9.30 -3.26
C VAL A 165 10.22 9.81 -4.68
N LYS A 166 10.25 11.12 -4.93
CA LYS A 166 10.08 11.67 -6.29
C LYS A 166 11.18 11.18 -7.22
N HIS A 167 12.44 11.23 -6.80
CA HIS A 167 13.56 10.74 -7.60
C HIS A 167 13.49 9.22 -7.83
N LEU A 168 13.05 8.45 -6.84
CA LEU A 168 12.84 7.02 -6.97
C LEU A 168 11.67 6.69 -7.91
N LEU A 169 10.63 7.51 -7.97
CA LEU A 169 9.56 7.39 -8.97
C LEU A 169 10.11 7.58 -10.39
N VAL A 170 10.94 8.60 -10.60
CA VAL A 170 11.61 8.85 -11.89
C VAL A 170 12.48 7.66 -12.29
N ALA A 171 13.26 7.13 -11.35
CA ALA A 171 14.09 5.94 -11.56
C ALA A 171 13.23 4.72 -11.91
N ALA A 172 12.14 4.51 -11.17
CA ALA A 172 11.24 3.38 -11.38
C ALA A 172 10.60 3.41 -12.77
N ASP A 173 10.18 4.58 -13.25
CA ASP A 173 9.70 4.75 -14.63
C ASP A 173 10.80 4.47 -15.66
N LYS A 174 11.98 5.10 -15.50
CA LYS A 174 13.13 4.94 -16.40
C LYS A 174 13.55 3.48 -16.58
N TYR A 175 13.55 2.70 -15.49
CA TYR A 175 13.98 1.30 -15.50
C TYR A 175 12.82 0.30 -15.53
N ALA A 176 11.59 0.75 -15.83
CA ALA A 176 10.38 -0.08 -15.94
C ALA A 176 10.10 -0.96 -14.70
N MET A 177 10.26 -0.39 -13.50
CA MET A 177 10.03 -1.03 -12.20
C MET A 177 8.60 -0.74 -11.69
N GLU A 178 7.59 -1.42 -12.23
CA GLU A 178 6.18 -1.10 -11.97
C GLU A 178 5.81 -1.13 -10.48
N ARG A 179 6.23 -2.16 -9.75
CA ARG A 179 5.91 -2.28 -8.31
C ARG A 179 6.48 -1.12 -7.49
N MET A 180 7.72 -0.72 -7.78
CA MET A 180 8.36 0.42 -7.13
C MET A 180 7.61 1.71 -7.45
N ASN A 181 7.24 1.91 -8.72
CA ASN A 181 6.47 3.07 -9.17
C ASN A 181 5.15 3.19 -8.39
N ARG A 182 4.40 2.08 -8.23
CA ARG A 182 3.16 2.05 -7.43
C ARG A 182 3.37 2.40 -5.95
N ILE A 183 4.46 1.93 -5.36
CA ILE A 183 4.79 2.25 -3.96
C ILE A 183 5.09 3.75 -3.84
N CYS A 184 5.90 4.30 -4.74
CA CYS A 184 6.20 5.73 -4.78
C CYS A 184 4.94 6.58 -4.99
N GLU A 185 4.04 6.20 -5.91
CA GLU A 185 2.73 6.84 -6.09
C GLU A 185 1.94 6.84 -4.77
N GLY A 186 1.85 5.69 -4.09
CA GLY A 186 1.13 5.56 -2.83
C GLY A 186 1.71 6.41 -1.70
N MET A 187 3.04 6.55 -1.63
CA MET A 187 3.71 7.41 -0.66
C MET A 187 3.43 8.89 -0.96
N LEU A 188 3.55 9.32 -2.22
CA LEU A 188 3.31 10.72 -2.62
C LEU A 188 1.84 11.11 -2.48
N CYS A 189 0.90 10.21 -2.75
CA CYS A 189 -0.53 10.45 -2.51
C CYS A 189 -0.84 10.75 -1.03
N LYS A 190 -0.13 10.10 -0.10
CA LYS A 190 -0.34 10.28 1.34
C LYS A 190 0.31 11.56 1.88
N SER A 191 1.30 12.10 1.19
CA SER A 191 2.02 13.30 1.59
C SER A 191 1.60 14.56 0.83
N LEU A 192 0.51 14.55 0.04
CA LEU A 192 0.09 15.74 -0.70
C LEU A 192 -0.15 16.94 0.22
N ASP A 193 0.46 18.07 -0.12
CA ASP A 193 0.24 19.36 0.52
C ASP A 193 0.07 20.47 -0.52
N VAL A 194 -0.39 21.65 -0.06
CA VAL A 194 -0.73 22.79 -0.91
C VAL A 194 0.48 23.35 -1.68
N GLU A 195 1.67 23.34 -1.08
CA GLU A 195 2.89 23.85 -1.68
C GLU A 195 3.45 22.89 -2.73
N THR A 196 3.34 21.57 -2.49
CA THR A 196 3.97 20.53 -3.30
C THR A 196 3.04 19.91 -4.34
N VAL A 197 1.71 19.95 -4.17
CA VAL A 197 0.76 19.22 -5.05
C VAL A 197 0.92 19.58 -6.53
N ALA A 198 1.20 20.84 -6.85
CA ALA A 198 1.42 21.27 -8.24
C ALA A 198 2.69 20.67 -8.85
N THR A 199 3.75 20.52 -8.05
CA THR A 199 5.01 19.87 -8.48
C THR A 199 4.84 18.37 -8.65
N ILE A 200 4.09 17.73 -7.73
CA ILE A 200 3.80 16.29 -7.77
C ILE A 200 2.87 15.98 -8.96
N LEU A 201 1.89 16.85 -9.26
CA LEU A 201 1.03 16.74 -10.44
C LEU A 201 1.84 16.77 -11.73
N ALA A 202 2.79 17.70 -11.84
CA ALA A 202 3.70 17.74 -13.00
C ALA A 202 4.52 16.45 -13.10
N LEU A 203 5.06 15.97 -11.99
CA LEU A 203 5.83 14.72 -11.99
C LEU A 203 4.97 13.53 -12.43
N ALA A 204 3.76 13.40 -11.89
CA ALA A 204 2.83 12.33 -12.19
C ALA A 204 2.44 12.30 -13.67
N ASP A 205 2.20 13.46 -14.27
CA ASP A 205 1.92 13.58 -15.69
C ASP A 205 3.13 13.21 -16.56
N GLN A 206 4.34 13.59 -16.15
CA GLN A 206 5.57 13.30 -16.90
C GLN A 206 5.82 11.80 -17.02
N HIS A 207 5.58 11.08 -15.94
CA HIS A 207 5.89 9.66 -15.79
C HIS A 207 4.63 8.78 -15.94
N ASN A 208 3.55 9.33 -16.51
CA ASN A 208 2.29 8.62 -16.76
C ASN A 208 1.67 7.92 -15.53
N CYS A 209 1.91 8.45 -14.34
CA CYS A 209 1.37 7.97 -13.06
C CYS A 209 -0.09 8.42 -12.90
N ARG A 210 -1.02 7.72 -13.55
CA ARG A 210 -2.44 8.11 -13.61
C ARG A 210 -3.09 8.23 -12.23
N ASN A 211 -2.82 7.29 -11.32
CA ASN A 211 -3.45 7.27 -10.00
C ASN A 211 -2.97 8.46 -9.16
N LEU A 212 -1.66 8.75 -9.20
CA LEU A 212 -1.11 9.94 -8.55
C LEU A 212 -1.64 11.24 -9.18
N LYS A 213 -1.73 11.32 -10.51
CA LYS A 213 -2.31 12.47 -11.22
C LYS A 213 -3.75 12.72 -10.77
N ASP A 214 -4.56 11.67 -10.71
CA ASP A 214 -5.95 11.76 -10.26
C ASP A 214 -6.04 12.20 -8.79
N ALA A 215 -5.22 11.64 -7.90
CA ALA A 215 -5.17 12.03 -6.50
C ALA A 215 -4.76 13.50 -6.31
N CYS A 216 -3.77 13.99 -7.07
CA CYS A 216 -3.38 15.39 -7.04
C CYS A 216 -4.53 16.32 -7.47
N ILE A 217 -5.25 15.96 -8.53
CA ILE A 217 -6.38 16.76 -9.02
C ILE A 217 -7.49 16.76 -7.98
N GLU A 218 -7.89 15.60 -7.46
CA GLU A 218 -8.90 15.51 -6.39
C GLU A 218 -8.49 16.31 -5.14
N PHE A 219 -7.21 16.28 -4.75
CA PHE A 219 -6.70 17.09 -3.65
C PHE A 219 -6.88 18.60 -3.90
N MET A 220 -6.52 19.08 -5.10
CA MET A 220 -6.68 20.49 -5.49
C MET A 220 -8.15 20.92 -5.53
N LEU A 221 -9.06 20.01 -5.91
CA LEU A 221 -10.49 20.27 -6.00
C LEU A 221 -11.19 20.15 -4.63
N SER A 222 -10.60 19.44 -3.68
CA SER A 222 -11.15 19.31 -2.33
C SER A 222 -11.00 20.61 -1.52
N SER A 223 -12.12 21.09 -0.94
CA SER A 223 -12.12 22.06 0.16
C SER A 223 -11.51 23.44 -0.10
N ASN A 224 -11.88 24.14 -1.19
CA ASN A 224 -11.42 25.52 -1.51
C ASN A 224 -9.88 25.73 -1.52
N ARG A 225 -9.09 24.66 -1.48
CA ARG A 225 -7.62 24.71 -1.45
C ARG A 225 -7.02 25.25 -2.74
N MET A 226 -7.81 25.30 -3.81
CA MET A 226 -7.38 25.78 -5.12
C MET A 226 -6.81 27.21 -5.05
N ASP A 227 -7.39 28.09 -4.23
CA ASP A 227 -6.89 29.47 -4.09
C ASP A 227 -5.49 29.50 -3.45
N ASP A 228 -5.27 28.69 -2.42
CA ASP A 228 -3.97 28.56 -1.77
C ASP A 228 -2.94 27.90 -2.70
N VAL A 229 -3.35 26.87 -3.46
CA VAL A 229 -2.47 26.23 -4.45
C VAL A 229 -2.10 27.20 -5.56
N ILE A 230 -3.02 28.06 -6.03
CA ILE A 230 -2.72 29.07 -7.04
C ILE A 230 -1.68 30.09 -6.53
N ALA A 231 -1.70 30.38 -5.23
CA ALA A 231 -0.73 31.27 -4.59
C ALA A 231 0.66 30.62 -4.39
N SER A 232 0.78 29.30 -4.50
CA SER A 232 2.04 28.58 -4.27
C SER A 232 3.06 28.76 -5.40
N GLN A 233 4.35 28.67 -5.04
CA GLN A 233 5.43 28.70 -6.04
C GLN A 233 5.37 27.50 -6.98
N GLY A 234 4.94 26.34 -6.49
CA GLY A 234 4.78 25.13 -7.27
C GLY A 234 3.79 25.32 -8.43
N TYR A 235 2.67 26.00 -8.19
CA TYR A 235 1.69 26.28 -9.24
C TYR A 235 2.20 27.29 -10.26
N ALA A 236 2.93 28.32 -9.83
CA ALA A 236 3.58 29.26 -10.75
C ALA A 236 4.56 28.55 -11.71
N HIS A 237 5.31 27.56 -11.22
CA HIS A 237 6.17 26.73 -12.05
C HIS A 237 5.38 25.82 -12.99
N LEU A 238 4.33 25.15 -12.49
CA LEU A 238 3.43 24.32 -13.30
C LEU A 238 2.82 25.12 -14.46
N LYS A 239 2.38 26.36 -14.20
CA LYS A 239 1.80 27.25 -15.22
C LYS A 239 2.75 27.60 -16.34
N ARG A 240 4.04 27.78 -16.03
CA ARG A 240 5.07 28.08 -17.03
C ARG A 240 5.51 26.83 -17.80
N SER A 241 5.66 25.72 -17.11
CA SER A 241 6.21 24.48 -17.68
C SER A 241 5.16 23.67 -18.45
N ARG A 242 3.92 23.60 -17.96
CA ARG A 242 2.85 22.73 -18.50
C ARG A 242 1.45 23.35 -18.40
N PRO A 243 1.13 24.37 -19.22
CA PRO A 243 -0.16 25.03 -19.19
C PRO A 243 -1.35 24.11 -19.55
N VAL A 244 -1.12 23.05 -20.34
CA VAL A 244 -2.18 22.09 -20.71
C VAL A 244 -2.73 21.34 -19.50
N LEU A 245 -1.88 21.01 -18.51
CA LEU A 245 -2.34 20.34 -17.29
C LEU A 245 -3.28 21.18 -16.46
N ILE A 246 -3.12 22.50 -16.52
CA ILE A 246 -4.03 23.41 -15.83
C ILE A 246 -5.41 23.36 -16.48
N VAL A 247 -5.48 23.25 -17.82
CA VAL A 247 -6.74 23.07 -18.53
C VAL A 247 -7.43 21.77 -18.10
N ASP A 248 -6.69 20.65 -18.02
CA ASP A 248 -7.21 19.37 -17.54
C ASP A 248 -7.85 19.49 -16.13
N VAL A 249 -7.18 20.18 -15.20
CA VAL A 249 -7.67 20.43 -13.83
C VAL A 249 -8.99 21.22 -13.87
N PHE A 250 -9.04 22.30 -14.65
CA PHE A 250 -10.24 23.13 -14.77
C PHE A 250 -11.40 22.40 -15.47
N GLU A 251 -11.14 21.60 -16.49
CA GLU A 251 -12.17 20.78 -17.14
C GLU A 251 -12.80 19.77 -16.19
N ARG A 252 -11.99 19.14 -15.31
CA ARG A 252 -12.51 18.28 -14.25
C ARG A 252 -13.33 19.05 -13.23
N THR A 253 -12.91 20.27 -12.86
CA THR A 253 -13.70 21.16 -11.98
C THR A 253 -15.10 21.42 -12.54
N VAL A 254 -15.21 21.69 -13.84
CA VAL A 254 -16.51 21.95 -14.51
C VAL A 254 -17.38 20.70 -14.58
N LYS A 255 -16.78 19.52 -14.77
CA LYS A 255 -17.51 18.24 -14.76
C LYS A 255 -18.03 17.88 -13.36
N SER A 256 -17.22 18.07 -12.32
CA SER A 256 -17.61 17.75 -10.93
C SER A 256 -18.68 18.68 -10.36
N ARG A 257 -18.87 19.90 -10.91
CA ARG A 257 -19.98 20.81 -10.56
C ARG A 257 -21.33 20.48 -11.22
N LYS A 258 -21.37 19.54 -12.17
CA LYS A 258 -22.59 19.14 -12.90
C LYS A 258 -23.28 17.90 -12.33
N ILE A 259 -22.79 17.37 -11.20
CA ILE A 259 -23.35 16.25 -10.43
C ILE A 259 -23.89 16.82 -9.12
#